data_AF-A0A7C3ILD9-F1
#
_entry.id   AF-A0A7C3ILD9-F1
#
_cell.length_a   1.000
_cell.length_b   1.000
_cell.length_c   1.000
_cell.angle_alpha   90.00
_cell.angle_beta   90.00
_cell.angle_gamma   90.00
#
_symmetry.space_group_name_H-M   'P 1'
#
loop_
_entity.id
_entity.type
_entity.pdbx_description
1 polymer ?
#
loop_
_entity_poly.entity_id
_entity_poly.type
_entity_poly.pdbx_seq_one_letter_code
_entity_poly.pdbx_strand_id
1 'polypeptide(L)'
;MKHITLRNFTVMCISLTIFFKTGHAYTLADISKESAQCIDCHKKASPSIYEQWGASKHFRANVGCYECHKADEKDADALSHEGRLIATIVSPRDCNRCHEKETGEFIMSHHAKGGRILGSLDNTLAEIVEGNQGFITPAFPKGNSAAAVSGCWQCHGSEVKVLKDGKLDPATWPNTGIGRINPDGSEGSCSACHSRHRFSAAQARYPDTCGKCHLGPDHPQLEIYNESKHGIAFRANINKANIENSKWVVGEDYNAAPSCATCHMSATPKQPVTHDVGLRISWNNRPELSIRPEVSDAKMGLPGAQISWHQRRDNMKDVCRNCHGDDYINSFYIQYDALIDLYHEKFAKPGLELMEIAKPLLKPAKFSNKLDFIWYEIWHHEGRRARHGASMMGPDYTHWHGTYEVAKHFYSEMIPELEAVAEKGKRSQNAAQNSAAEKLLRRIEEILNTKNHAWYLNKIDPATAAQRQQRLKEFQSRYRQ
;
A
#
# COMPACT_ATOMS: atom_id res chain seq x y z
N MET A 1 81.99 -1.26 -0.65
CA MET A 1 81.49 -0.28 0.33
C MET A 1 80.03 -0.58 0.63
N LYS A 2 79.74 -0.79 1.92
CA LYS A 2 78.48 -0.54 2.65
C LYS A 2 77.18 -1.26 2.21
N HIS A 3 76.87 -2.30 2.98
CA HIS A 3 75.60 -2.62 3.64
C HIS A 3 74.28 -2.07 3.06
N ILE A 4 73.37 -2.99 2.71
CA ILE A 4 71.93 -2.79 2.88
C ILE A 4 71.37 -4.04 3.58
N THR A 5 70.95 -3.85 4.82
CA THR A 5 70.29 -4.82 5.69
C THR A 5 68.80 -4.88 5.34
N LEU A 6 68.28 -6.05 4.97
CA LEU A 6 66.83 -6.27 4.90
C LEU A 6 66.24 -6.23 6.31
N ARG A 7 65.29 -5.32 6.52
CA ARG A 7 64.54 -5.17 7.76
C ARG A 7 63.25 -5.98 7.64
N ASN A 8 63.13 -7.05 8.42
CA ASN A 8 61.89 -7.84 8.53
C ASN A 8 60.76 -6.95 9.07
N PHE A 9 59.74 -6.70 8.24
CA PHE A 9 58.46 -6.14 8.69
C PHE A 9 57.56 -7.30 9.09
N THR A 10 57.44 -7.55 10.39
CA THR A 10 56.39 -8.41 10.94
C THR A 10 55.07 -7.66 10.85
N VAL A 11 54.25 -7.97 9.85
CA VAL A 11 52.87 -7.48 9.77
C VAL A 11 52.05 -8.29 10.77
N MET A 12 51.78 -7.69 11.93
CA MET A 12 50.85 -8.20 12.92
C MET A 12 49.43 -8.03 12.38
N CYS A 13 48.87 -9.09 11.79
CA CYS A 13 47.45 -9.18 11.43
C CYS A 13 46.61 -9.14 12.71
N ILE A 14 46.14 -7.95 13.09
CA ILE A 14 45.07 -7.79 14.07
C ILE A 14 43.78 -8.22 13.35
N SER A 15 43.38 -9.48 13.53
CA SER A 15 42.04 -9.94 13.17
C SER A 15 41.01 -9.16 14.00
N LEU A 16 40.44 -8.12 13.40
CA LEU A 16 39.29 -7.43 13.92
C LEU A 16 38.06 -8.33 13.67
N THR A 17 37.85 -9.32 14.53
CA THR A 17 36.58 -10.05 14.62
C THR A 17 35.50 -9.06 15.07
N ILE A 18 34.80 -8.48 14.10
CA ILE A 18 33.56 -7.75 14.34
C ILE A 18 32.54 -8.80 14.78
N PHE A 19 32.37 -8.93 16.09
CA PHE A 19 31.21 -9.62 16.66
C PHE A 19 29.97 -8.86 16.20
N PHE A 20 29.19 -9.46 15.31
CA PHE A 20 27.78 -9.11 15.16
C PHE A 20 27.11 -9.38 16.51
N LYS A 21 26.95 -8.32 17.33
CA LYS A 21 26.05 -8.37 18.47
C LYS A 21 24.64 -8.57 17.91
N THR A 22 24.16 -9.80 17.98
CA THR A 22 22.73 -10.10 17.93
C THR A 22 22.03 -9.17 18.92
N GLY A 23 21.04 -8.41 18.46
CA GLY A 23 20.29 -7.45 19.28
C GLY A 23 19.86 -8.09 20.58
N HIS A 24 20.27 -7.51 21.71
CA HIS A 24 19.81 -7.96 23.01
C HIS A 24 18.30 -7.65 23.07
N ALA A 25 17.48 -8.67 23.32
CA ALA A 25 16.08 -8.45 23.62
C ALA A 25 16.00 -7.57 24.87
N TYR A 26 15.41 -6.38 24.75
CA TYR A 26 15.19 -5.50 25.88
C TYR A 26 14.12 -6.11 26.79
N THR A 27 14.54 -6.56 27.97
CA THR A 27 13.64 -7.08 29.01
C THR A 27 13.87 -6.28 30.28
N LEU A 28 12.79 -5.86 30.92
CA LEU A 28 12.87 -5.24 32.24
C LEU A 28 13.05 -6.33 33.30
N ALA A 29 13.75 -6.01 34.38
CA ALA A 29 14.03 -6.98 35.45
C ALA A 29 12.74 -7.46 36.11
N ASP A 30 11.84 -6.52 36.43
CA ASP A 30 10.58 -6.76 37.11
C ASP A 30 9.48 -5.85 36.55
N ILE A 31 8.22 -6.24 36.75
CA ILE A 31 7.07 -5.37 36.52
C ILE A 31 7.15 -4.18 37.49
N SER A 32 6.98 -2.96 36.99
CA SER A 32 7.01 -1.76 37.83
C SER A 32 5.87 -1.72 38.84
N LYS A 33 6.06 -0.98 39.93
CA LYS A 33 5.01 -0.77 40.95
C LYS A 33 3.79 -0.10 40.35
N GLU A 34 4.01 0.82 39.41
CA GLU A 34 2.99 1.50 38.63
C GLU A 34 2.16 0.50 37.82
N SER A 35 2.81 -0.35 37.03
CA SER A 35 2.12 -1.37 36.24
C SER A 35 1.40 -2.40 37.13
N ALA A 36 1.96 -2.77 38.29
CA ALA A 36 1.29 -3.65 39.25
C ALA A 36 -0.06 -3.07 39.71
N GLN A 37 -0.11 -1.76 40.02
CA GLN A 37 -1.37 -1.07 40.36
C GLN A 37 -2.36 -1.08 39.21
N CYS A 38 -1.90 -0.81 37.98
CA CYS A 38 -2.74 -0.90 36.79
C CYS A 38 -3.34 -2.30 36.63
N ILE A 39 -2.52 -3.34 36.80
CA ILE A 39 -2.91 -4.75 36.65
C ILE A 39 -3.97 -5.14 37.68
N ASP A 40 -3.79 -4.76 38.96
CA ASP A 40 -4.72 -5.14 40.04
C ASP A 40 -6.15 -4.64 39.79
N CYS A 41 -6.28 -3.45 39.19
CA CYS A 41 -7.58 -2.88 38.81
C CYS A 41 -8.07 -3.42 37.45
N HIS A 42 -7.25 -3.33 36.40
CA HIS A 42 -7.66 -3.67 35.03
C HIS A 42 -7.87 -5.15 34.78
N LYS A 43 -7.32 -6.05 35.61
CA LYS A 43 -7.68 -7.47 35.60
C LYS A 43 -9.16 -7.70 35.88
N LYS A 44 -9.80 -6.81 36.65
CA LYS A 44 -11.24 -6.87 36.98
C LYS A 44 -12.07 -5.98 36.05
N ALA A 45 -11.61 -4.76 35.81
CA ALA A 45 -12.36 -3.77 35.01
C ALA A 45 -12.33 -4.04 33.50
N SER A 46 -11.23 -4.60 32.98
CA SER A 46 -11.03 -4.87 31.56
C SER A 46 -10.28 -6.20 31.36
N PRO A 47 -10.89 -7.33 31.75
CA PRO A 47 -10.22 -8.63 31.80
C PRO A 47 -9.62 -9.04 30.45
N SER A 48 -10.30 -8.75 29.34
CA SER A 48 -9.81 -9.09 28.01
C SER A 48 -8.54 -8.34 27.60
N ILE A 49 -8.38 -7.07 28.03
CA ILE A 49 -7.14 -6.32 27.77
C ILE A 49 -5.99 -6.94 28.58
N TYR A 50 -6.25 -7.25 29.84
CA TYR A 50 -5.28 -7.93 30.72
C TYR A 50 -4.85 -9.29 30.15
N GLU A 51 -5.80 -10.11 29.68
CA GLU A 51 -5.51 -11.43 29.11
C GLU A 51 -4.72 -11.32 27.79
N GLN A 52 -5.07 -10.38 26.92
CA GLN A 52 -4.32 -10.14 25.67
C GLN A 52 -2.88 -9.72 25.95
N TRP A 53 -2.67 -8.80 26.91
CA TRP A 53 -1.34 -8.42 27.35
C TRP A 53 -0.62 -9.60 28.01
N GLY A 54 -1.27 -10.35 28.90
CA GLY A 54 -0.69 -11.53 29.55
C GLY A 54 -0.24 -12.62 28.57
N ALA A 55 -0.89 -12.72 27.40
CA ALA A 55 -0.47 -13.62 26.32
C ALA A 55 0.68 -13.07 25.44
N SER A 56 1.03 -11.79 25.59
CA SER A 56 2.02 -11.09 24.74
C SER A 56 3.47 -11.43 25.10
N LYS A 57 4.39 -11.12 24.17
CA LYS A 57 5.83 -11.12 24.48
C LYS A 57 6.22 -9.96 25.40
N HIS A 58 5.47 -8.86 25.42
CA HIS A 58 5.72 -7.72 26.32
C HIS A 58 5.52 -8.10 27.79
N PHE A 59 4.47 -8.88 28.11
CA PHE A 59 4.27 -9.42 29.46
C PHE A 59 5.48 -10.24 29.93
N ARG A 60 5.96 -11.15 29.07
CA ARG A 60 7.14 -11.98 29.38
C ARG A 60 8.44 -11.19 29.51
N ALA A 61 8.48 -10.00 28.94
CA ALA A 61 9.61 -9.06 29.02
C ALA A 61 9.44 -8.03 30.14
N ASN A 62 8.42 -8.19 31.00
CA ASN A 62 8.06 -7.25 32.07
C ASN A 62 7.73 -5.83 31.58
N VAL A 63 7.35 -5.66 30.31
CA VAL A 63 6.82 -4.39 29.77
C VAL A 63 5.32 -4.35 30.08
N GLY A 64 4.95 -3.62 31.13
CA GLY A 64 3.59 -3.49 31.62
C GLY A 64 2.82 -2.31 31.03
N CYS A 65 1.66 -2.04 31.61
CA CYS A 65 0.75 -0.99 31.16
C CYS A 65 1.42 0.39 31.22
N TYR A 66 2.05 0.72 32.35
CA TYR A 66 2.62 2.04 32.59
C TYR A 66 3.86 2.30 31.73
N GLU A 67 4.66 1.28 31.44
CA GLU A 67 5.84 1.41 30.59
C GLU A 67 5.49 1.94 29.19
N CYS A 68 4.30 1.59 28.67
CA CYS A 68 3.79 2.10 27.41
C CYS A 68 2.97 3.38 27.57
N HIS A 69 2.05 3.40 28.53
CA HIS A 69 1.04 4.46 28.66
C HIS A 69 1.46 5.67 29.50
N LYS A 70 2.62 5.64 30.18
CA LYS A 70 3.10 6.82 30.91
C LYS A 70 3.17 8.02 29.96
N ALA A 71 2.70 9.16 30.46
CA ALA A 71 2.79 10.44 29.77
C ALA A 71 3.54 11.46 30.63
N ASP A 72 4.12 12.45 29.97
CA ASP A 72 4.67 13.64 30.58
C ASP A 72 3.60 14.74 30.65
N GLU A 73 3.70 15.67 31.61
CA GLU A 73 2.74 16.79 31.76
C GLU A 73 2.63 17.68 30.51
N LYS A 74 3.63 17.61 29.63
CA LYS A 74 3.69 18.37 28.38
C LYS A 74 3.02 17.65 27.21
N ASP A 75 2.68 16.37 27.36
CA ASP A 75 2.02 15.62 26.30
C ASP A 75 0.59 16.13 26.13
N ALA A 76 0.20 16.38 24.88
CA ALA A 76 -1.07 17.01 24.58
C ALA A 76 -2.28 16.17 25.02
N ASP A 77 -2.15 14.84 25.06
CA ASP A 77 -3.15 13.87 25.49
C ASP A 77 -2.88 13.27 26.88
N ALA A 78 -2.02 13.90 27.68
CA ALA A 78 -1.81 13.51 29.06
C ALA A 78 -3.11 13.68 29.87
N LEU A 79 -3.51 12.64 30.58
CA LEU A 79 -4.67 12.62 31.47
C LEU A 79 -4.34 11.95 32.81
N SER A 80 -4.88 12.50 33.89
CA SER A 80 -4.75 11.91 35.21
C SER A 80 -5.72 10.73 35.35
N HIS A 81 -5.19 9.57 35.77
CA HIS A 81 -5.95 8.35 36.00
C HIS A 81 -5.42 7.63 37.25
N GLU A 82 -6.25 7.54 38.29
CA GLU A 82 -5.92 6.87 39.56
C GLU A 82 -4.58 7.34 40.17
N GLY A 83 -4.33 8.65 40.12
CA GLY A 83 -3.10 9.27 40.66
C GLY A 83 -1.86 9.12 39.78
N ARG A 84 -2.00 8.61 38.56
CA ARG A 84 -0.93 8.51 37.55
C ARG A 84 -1.24 9.36 36.34
N LEU A 85 -0.20 9.88 35.69
CA LEU A 85 -0.34 10.59 34.43
C LEU A 85 -0.09 9.62 33.26
N ILE A 86 -1.10 9.47 32.40
CA ILE A 86 -1.06 8.53 31.27
C ILE A 86 -1.54 9.19 29.98
N ALA A 87 -1.17 8.59 28.85
CA ALA A 87 -1.75 8.85 27.54
C ALA A 87 -2.53 7.62 27.07
N THR A 88 -3.69 7.85 26.47
CA THR A 88 -4.48 6.74 25.89
C THR A 88 -3.78 6.18 24.65
N ILE A 89 -3.14 7.05 23.86
CA ILE A 89 -2.45 6.66 22.64
C ILE A 89 -0.98 6.40 22.93
N VAL A 90 -0.54 5.18 22.60
CA VAL A 90 0.88 4.85 22.48
C VAL A 90 1.30 5.10 21.03
N SER A 91 2.18 6.06 20.82
CA SER A 91 2.62 6.50 19.50
C SER A 91 3.86 5.72 19.01
N PRO A 92 4.26 5.86 17.73
CA PRO A 92 5.56 5.39 17.27
C PRO A 92 6.75 5.90 18.11
N ARG A 93 6.70 7.11 18.68
CA ARG A 93 7.79 7.61 19.56
C ARG A 93 7.89 6.82 20.86
N ASP A 94 6.77 6.37 21.42
CA ASP A 94 6.77 5.51 22.60
C ASP A 94 7.39 4.15 22.28
N CYS A 95 7.05 3.58 21.12
CA CYS A 95 7.63 2.33 20.62
C CYS A 95 9.14 2.48 20.36
N ASN A 96 9.58 3.62 19.84
CA ASN A 96 10.98 3.93 19.52
C ASN A 96 11.93 3.78 20.72
N ARG A 97 11.43 3.92 21.95
CA ARG A 97 12.24 3.75 23.18
C ARG A 97 12.89 2.37 23.27
N CYS A 98 12.27 1.35 22.66
CA CYS A 98 12.78 -0.03 22.63
C CYS A 98 12.96 -0.57 21.20
N HIS A 99 12.18 -0.09 20.23
CA HIS A 99 12.13 -0.56 18.84
C HIS A 99 12.64 0.51 17.87
N GLU A 100 13.84 1.03 18.10
CA GLU A 100 14.41 2.14 17.33
C GLU A 100 14.52 1.80 15.83
N LYS A 101 14.98 0.58 15.53
CA LYS A 101 15.15 0.12 14.15
C LYS A 101 13.80 0.07 13.42
N GLU A 102 12.83 -0.66 13.97
CA GLU A 102 11.52 -0.86 13.35
C GLU A 102 10.78 0.46 13.19
N THR A 103 10.83 1.34 14.21
CA THR A 103 10.23 2.66 14.13
C THR A 103 10.93 3.52 13.08
N GLY A 104 12.27 3.54 13.06
CA GLY A 104 13.05 4.31 12.09
C GLY A 104 12.72 3.92 10.64
N GLU A 105 12.68 2.62 10.34
CA GLU A 105 12.24 2.12 9.03
C GLU A 105 10.80 2.53 8.70
N PHE A 106 9.88 2.36 9.65
CA PHE A 106 8.46 2.63 9.43
C PHE A 106 8.17 4.12 9.18
N ILE A 107 8.69 5.03 10.01
CA ILE A 107 8.36 6.47 9.92
C ILE A 107 8.88 7.12 8.64
N MET A 108 9.88 6.51 8.01
CA MET A 108 10.45 6.91 6.72
C MET A 108 9.68 6.36 5.51
N SER A 109 8.72 5.45 5.75
CA SER A 109 7.94 4.81 4.69
C SER A 109 6.72 5.63 4.26
N HIS A 110 6.18 5.30 3.09
CA HIS A 110 4.88 5.82 2.62
C HIS A 110 3.72 5.48 3.57
N HIS A 111 3.77 4.32 4.25
CA HIS A 111 2.72 3.89 5.17
C HIS A 111 2.57 4.85 6.36
N ALA A 112 3.67 5.29 6.97
CA ALA A 112 3.61 6.28 8.04
C ALA A 112 3.00 7.61 7.55
N LYS A 113 3.09 7.93 6.26
CA LYS A 113 2.52 9.14 5.66
C LYS A 113 1.10 8.95 5.13
N GLY A 114 0.47 7.79 5.40
CA GLY A 114 -0.85 7.43 4.88
C GLY A 114 -1.93 8.50 5.13
N GLY A 115 -1.95 9.13 6.31
CA GLY A 115 -2.94 10.16 6.65
C GLY A 115 -2.81 11.45 5.84
N ARG A 116 -1.69 11.69 5.15
CA ARG A 116 -1.53 12.87 4.28
C ARG A 116 -2.37 12.76 2.99
N ILE A 117 -2.88 11.59 2.66
CA ILE A 117 -3.73 11.39 1.48
C ILE A 117 -5.07 12.13 1.59
N LEU A 118 -5.48 12.55 2.80
CA LEU A 118 -6.71 13.30 3.03
C LEU A 118 -6.70 14.68 2.32
N GLY A 119 -5.54 15.18 1.88
CA GLY A 119 -5.48 16.35 1.00
C GLY A 119 -5.72 16.06 -0.49
N SER A 120 -6.06 14.82 -0.88
CA SER A 120 -6.10 14.38 -2.28
C SER A 120 -7.50 14.36 -2.89
N LEU A 121 -7.52 14.20 -4.22
CA LEU A 121 -8.72 13.96 -5.02
C LEU A 121 -9.60 12.83 -4.49
N ASP A 122 -8.99 11.73 -4.01
CA ASP A 122 -9.74 10.56 -3.52
C ASP A 122 -10.56 10.92 -2.27
N ASN A 123 -10.10 11.89 -1.47
CA ASN A 123 -10.84 12.37 -0.31
C ASN A 123 -12.02 13.28 -0.70
N THR A 124 -12.03 13.85 -1.91
CA THR A 124 -13.17 14.66 -2.40
C THR A 124 -14.45 13.82 -2.49
N LEU A 125 -14.34 12.53 -2.84
CA LEU A 125 -15.49 11.64 -2.87
C LEU A 125 -16.13 11.53 -1.47
N ALA A 126 -15.35 11.09 -0.49
CA ALA A 126 -15.84 10.87 0.86
C ALA A 126 -16.23 12.16 1.59
N GLU A 127 -15.58 13.30 1.34
CA GLU A 127 -15.88 14.56 2.02
C GLU A 127 -17.03 15.34 1.41
N ILE A 128 -17.19 15.29 0.08
CA ILE A 128 -18.07 16.21 -0.66
C ILE A 128 -19.14 15.48 -1.48
N VAL A 129 -18.78 14.42 -2.21
CA VAL A 129 -19.72 13.75 -3.13
C VAL A 129 -20.65 12.80 -2.38
N GLU A 130 -20.08 11.94 -1.53
CA GLU A 130 -20.78 10.97 -0.69
C GLU A 130 -21.11 11.56 0.69
N GLY A 131 -20.23 12.46 1.16
CA GLY A 131 -20.29 13.06 2.49
C GLY A 131 -20.97 14.42 2.54
N ASN A 132 -21.10 14.93 3.76
CA ASN A 132 -21.51 16.29 4.06
C ASN A 132 -20.93 16.70 5.43
N GLN A 133 -21.23 17.91 5.92
CA GLN A 133 -20.78 18.37 7.24
C GLN A 133 -21.78 18.05 8.37
N GLY A 134 -22.53 16.95 8.26
CA GLY A 134 -23.57 16.60 9.22
C GLY A 134 -23.04 16.04 10.55
N PHE A 135 -21.80 15.53 10.58
CA PHE A 135 -21.25 14.92 11.79
C PHE A 135 -20.51 15.96 12.63
N ILE A 136 -21.19 16.44 13.68
CA ILE A 136 -20.69 17.49 14.57
C ILE A 136 -20.15 16.86 15.84
N THR A 137 -18.92 17.20 16.19
CA THR A 137 -18.25 16.78 17.43
C THR A 137 -17.54 17.99 18.07
N PRO A 138 -17.08 17.90 19.33
CA PRO A 138 -16.44 19.04 20.01
C PRO A 138 -15.26 19.66 19.25
N ALA A 139 -14.43 18.87 18.57
CA ALA A 139 -13.33 19.37 17.74
C ALA A 139 -13.77 19.80 16.33
N PHE A 140 -14.98 19.44 15.90
CA PHE A 140 -15.56 19.78 14.61
C PHE A 140 -16.93 20.45 14.76
N PRO A 141 -17.00 21.67 15.35
CA PRO A 141 -18.26 22.36 15.61
C PRO A 141 -19.00 22.81 14.35
N LYS A 142 -18.30 22.91 13.22
CA LYS A 142 -18.88 23.16 11.89
C LYS A 142 -19.23 21.87 11.13
N GLY A 143 -19.05 20.73 11.78
CA GLY A 143 -19.26 19.41 11.21
C GLY A 143 -18.12 18.91 10.34
N ASN A 144 -18.12 17.60 10.11
CA ASN A 144 -17.24 16.88 9.19
C ASN A 144 -18.01 15.74 8.50
N SER A 145 -17.34 15.04 7.59
CA SER A 145 -17.94 13.92 6.85
C SER A 145 -17.85 12.62 7.65
N ALA A 146 -19.02 12.07 7.98
CA ALA A 146 -19.14 10.73 8.56
C ALA A 146 -18.58 9.64 7.63
N ALA A 147 -18.71 9.82 6.30
CA ALA A 147 -18.17 8.89 5.31
C ALA A 147 -16.63 8.88 5.32
N ALA A 148 -16.00 10.05 5.44
CA ALA A 148 -14.55 10.16 5.57
C ALA A 148 -14.05 9.54 6.88
N VAL A 149 -14.72 9.85 8.01
CA VAL A 149 -14.39 9.32 9.35
C VAL A 149 -14.46 7.79 9.41
N SER A 150 -15.52 7.21 8.84
CA SER A 150 -15.80 5.77 8.98
C SER A 150 -15.17 4.93 7.87
N GLY A 151 -14.91 5.51 6.70
CA GLY A 151 -14.28 4.84 5.56
C GLY A 151 -12.79 5.15 5.47
N CYS A 152 -12.45 6.29 4.87
CA CYS A 152 -11.07 6.64 4.52
C CYS A 152 -10.13 6.68 5.72
N TRP A 153 -10.55 7.31 6.81
CA TRP A 153 -9.69 7.55 7.99
C TRP A 153 -9.36 6.25 8.73
N GLN A 154 -10.21 5.22 8.63
CA GLN A 154 -9.98 3.93 9.30
C GLN A 154 -8.83 3.13 8.69
N CYS A 155 -8.52 3.37 7.42
CA CYS A 155 -7.41 2.75 6.70
C CYS A 155 -6.18 3.66 6.66
N HIS A 156 -6.35 4.91 6.25
CA HIS A 156 -5.24 5.85 6.04
C HIS A 156 -4.75 6.52 7.32
N GLY A 157 -5.67 6.77 8.25
CA GLY A 157 -5.44 7.56 9.45
C GLY A 157 -5.88 9.01 9.28
N SER A 158 -6.06 9.70 10.40
CA SER A 158 -6.38 11.12 10.47
C SER A 158 -5.51 11.80 11.54
N GLU A 159 -5.56 13.12 11.61
CA GLU A 159 -5.03 13.84 12.76
C GLU A 159 -5.94 13.61 13.97
N VAL A 160 -5.36 13.10 15.06
CA VAL A 160 -6.08 12.91 16.32
C VAL A 160 -6.28 14.26 16.98
N LYS A 161 -7.54 14.59 17.30
CA LYS A 161 -7.88 15.81 18.03
C LYS A 161 -8.07 15.50 19.50
N VAL A 162 -7.30 16.20 20.34
CA VAL A 162 -7.40 16.14 21.79
C VAL A 162 -8.29 17.28 22.28
N LEU A 163 -9.22 16.95 23.16
CA LEU A 163 -10.15 17.87 23.81
C LEU A 163 -9.51 18.47 25.08
N LYS A 164 -10.13 19.51 25.63
CA LYS A 164 -9.59 20.26 26.78
C LYS A 164 -9.34 19.42 28.04
N ASP A 165 -10.01 18.28 28.18
CA ASP A 165 -9.91 17.36 29.32
C ASP A 165 -8.99 16.15 29.05
N GLY A 166 -8.18 16.21 27.98
CA GLY A 166 -7.30 15.11 27.55
C GLY A 166 -8.05 13.98 26.84
N LYS A 167 -9.39 14.04 26.71
CA LYS A 167 -10.15 13.07 25.93
C LYS A 167 -9.90 13.27 24.44
N LEU A 168 -10.13 12.21 23.67
CA LEU A 168 -9.96 12.22 22.23
C LEU A 168 -11.31 12.45 21.55
N ASP A 169 -11.33 13.29 20.52
CA ASP A 169 -12.56 13.59 19.78
C ASP A 169 -13.09 12.36 19.03
N PRO A 170 -14.39 12.04 19.14
CA PRO A 170 -14.97 10.83 18.54
C PRO A 170 -14.90 10.80 17.01
N ALA A 171 -14.67 11.93 16.34
CA ALA A 171 -14.44 11.92 14.90
C ALA A 171 -13.06 11.38 14.51
N THR A 172 -12.09 11.44 15.41
CA THR A 172 -10.69 11.11 15.11
C THR A 172 -10.15 9.95 15.96
N TRP A 173 -10.96 9.46 16.90
CA TRP A 173 -10.67 8.30 17.74
C TRP A 173 -11.96 7.51 18.04
N PRO A 174 -11.96 6.16 17.98
CA PRO A 174 -10.85 5.27 17.73
C PRO A 174 -10.34 5.30 16.29
N ASN A 175 -9.02 5.25 16.12
CA ASN A 175 -8.38 5.22 14.81
C ASN A 175 -7.15 4.31 14.80
N THR A 176 -7.11 3.40 13.83
CA THR A 176 -5.98 2.48 13.59
C THR A 176 -5.47 2.57 12.15
N GLY A 177 -5.71 3.70 11.50
CA GLY A 177 -5.19 3.96 10.17
C GLY A 177 -3.66 4.03 10.19
N ILE A 178 -3.03 3.47 9.17
CA ILE A 178 -1.59 3.19 9.17
C ILE A 178 -0.73 4.46 9.31
N GLY A 179 -1.22 5.59 8.78
CA GLY A 179 -0.56 6.90 8.79
C GLY A 179 -1.24 7.94 9.69
N ARG A 180 -1.88 7.51 10.78
CA ARG A 180 -2.48 8.40 11.79
C ARG A 180 -1.47 9.45 12.27
N ILE A 181 -1.89 10.71 12.42
CA ILE A 181 -1.06 11.76 13.01
C ILE A 181 -1.42 11.84 14.50
N ASN A 182 -0.45 11.51 15.35
CA ASN A 182 -0.62 11.35 16.79
C ASN A 182 -0.56 12.69 17.54
N PRO A 183 -1.05 12.78 18.79
CA PRO A 183 -1.00 14.00 19.60
C PRO A 183 0.40 14.56 19.82
N ASP A 184 1.42 13.70 19.87
CA ASP A 184 2.84 14.10 19.96
C ASP A 184 3.42 14.61 18.62
N GLY A 185 2.63 14.63 17.54
CA GLY A 185 3.03 15.02 16.19
C GLY A 185 3.79 13.93 15.41
N SER A 186 3.97 12.73 15.98
CA SER A 186 4.51 11.60 15.25
C SER A 186 3.49 11.03 14.27
N GLU A 187 3.97 10.49 13.15
CA GLU A 187 3.10 9.92 12.12
C GLU A 187 3.21 8.40 12.12
N GLY A 188 2.04 7.76 12.09
CA GLY A 188 1.87 6.33 11.94
C GLY A 188 1.18 5.63 13.11
N SER A 189 0.74 4.39 12.88
CA SER A 189 0.15 3.52 13.91
C SER A 189 0.81 2.14 13.91
N CYS A 190 1.68 1.87 14.88
CA CYS A 190 2.34 0.57 15.04
C CYS A 190 1.35 -0.57 15.32
N SER A 191 0.13 -0.27 15.76
CA SER A 191 -0.91 -1.28 16.02
C SER A 191 -1.72 -1.70 14.79
N ALA A 192 -1.43 -1.14 13.61
CA ALA A 192 -2.18 -1.43 12.39
C ALA A 192 -2.04 -2.89 11.92
N CYS A 193 -0.85 -3.50 12.09
CA CYS A 193 -0.58 -4.86 11.63
C CYS A 193 -0.64 -5.90 12.75
N HIS A 194 0.07 -5.65 13.86
CA HIS A 194 0.05 -6.49 15.06
C HIS A 194 -0.74 -5.76 16.16
N SER A 195 -2.01 -6.12 16.30
CA SER A 195 -2.96 -5.38 17.11
C SER A 195 -2.58 -5.37 18.59
N ARG A 196 -2.90 -4.26 19.25
CA ARG A 196 -2.92 -4.19 20.71
C ARG A 196 -3.97 -5.16 21.27
N HIS A 197 -3.82 -5.74 22.46
CA HIS A 197 -2.66 -5.64 23.37
C HIS A 197 -1.74 -6.87 23.34
N ARG A 198 -1.97 -7.79 22.39
CA ARG A 198 -1.12 -8.98 22.22
C ARG A 198 0.17 -8.69 21.45
N PHE A 199 0.15 -7.71 20.53
CA PHE A 199 1.29 -7.30 19.70
C PHE A 199 2.01 -8.49 19.04
N SER A 200 1.23 -9.41 18.47
CA SER A 200 1.78 -10.66 17.92
C SER A 200 2.43 -10.43 16.56
N ALA A 201 3.75 -10.63 16.47
CA ALA A 201 4.45 -10.69 15.19
C ALA A 201 3.89 -11.77 14.26
N ALA A 202 3.38 -12.88 14.81
CA ALA A 202 2.72 -13.92 14.03
C ALA A 202 1.45 -13.40 13.36
N GLN A 203 0.63 -12.62 14.08
CA GLN A 203 -0.56 -11.98 13.50
C GLN A 203 -0.18 -11.10 12.30
N ALA A 204 0.87 -10.27 12.42
CA ALA A 204 1.33 -9.42 11.31
C ALA A 204 1.82 -10.21 10.08
N ARG A 205 2.15 -11.50 10.23
CA ARG A 205 2.57 -12.37 9.13
C ARG A 205 1.41 -13.00 8.37
N TYR A 206 0.20 -12.97 8.92
CA TYR A 206 -1.01 -13.44 8.23
C TYR A 206 -1.48 -12.42 7.18
N PRO A 207 -1.87 -12.89 5.98
CA PRO A 207 -2.45 -12.02 4.94
C PRO A 207 -3.66 -11.21 5.40
N ASP A 208 -4.50 -11.77 6.26
CA ASP A 208 -5.75 -11.16 6.72
C ASP A 208 -5.51 -9.82 7.45
N THR A 209 -4.37 -9.66 8.11
CA THR A 209 -3.97 -8.39 8.71
C THR A 209 -3.86 -7.28 7.66
N CYS A 210 -3.26 -7.57 6.51
CA CYS A 210 -3.14 -6.62 5.40
C CYS A 210 -4.51 -6.34 4.78
N GLY A 211 -5.36 -7.38 4.76
CA GLY A 211 -6.72 -7.39 4.23
C GLY A 211 -7.70 -6.43 4.89
N LYS A 212 -7.35 -5.82 6.03
CA LYS A 212 -8.13 -4.71 6.59
C LYS A 212 -8.20 -3.50 5.65
N CYS A 213 -7.09 -3.23 4.93
CA CYS A 213 -6.95 -2.04 4.07
C CYS A 213 -6.66 -2.37 2.61
N HIS A 214 -6.01 -3.51 2.33
CA HIS A 214 -5.61 -3.95 0.99
C HIS A 214 -6.65 -4.90 0.38
N LEU A 215 -7.81 -4.34 0.08
CA LEU A 215 -8.99 -5.05 -0.42
C LEU A 215 -9.82 -4.14 -1.33
N GLY A 216 -10.88 -4.68 -1.91
CA GLY A 216 -11.95 -3.90 -2.52
C GLY A 216 -11.68 -3.50 -3.98
N PRO A 217 -12.45 -2.55 -4.52
CA PRO A 217 -12.58 -2.38 -5.97
C PRO A 217 -11.34 -1.78 -6.66
N ASP A 218 -10.50 -1.04 -5.93
CA ASP A 218 -9.38 -0.29 -6.50
C ASP A 218 -8.02 -0.91 -6.21
N HIS A 219 -7.90 -1.66 -5.11
CA HIS A 219 -6.68 -2.37 -4.79
C HIS A 219 -6.97 -3.70 -4.04
N PRO A 220 -7.51 -4.72 -4.75
CA PRO A 220 -7.90 -5.99 -4.15
C PRO A 220 -6.71 -6.93 -3.91
N GLN A 221 -5.67 -6.48 -3.20
CA GLN A 221 -4.47 -7.32 -3.07
C GLN A 221 -4.71 -8.58 -2.24
N LEU A 222 -5.61 -8.55 -1.24
CA LEU A 222 -5.99 -9.75 -0.50
C LEU A 222 -6.72 -10.76 -1.40
N GLU A 223 -7.66 -10.31 -2.22
CA GLU A 223 -8.44 -11.17 -3.10
C GLU A 223 -7.56 -11.78 -4.20
N ILE A 224 -6.68 -10.97 -4.79
CA ILE A 224 -5.65 -11.42 -5.75
C ILE A 224 -4.74 -12.47 -5.10
N TYR A 225 -4.23 -12.19 -3.90
CA TYR A 225 -3.41 -13.15 -3.18
C TYR A 225 -4.20 -14.45 -2.94
N ASN A 226 -5.46 -14.34 -2.54
CA ASN A 226 -6.30 -15.47 -2.22
C ASN A 226 -6.59 -16.37 -3.42
N GLU A 227 -6.75 -15.84 -4.63
CA GLU A 227 -6.90 -16.65 -5.85
C GLU A 227 -5.57 -17.25 -6.35
N SER A 228 -4.45 -16.59 -6.04
CA SER A 228 -3.13 -17.01 -6.53
C SER A 228 -2.72 -18.37 -5.98
N LYS A 229 -1.80 -19.06 -6.71
CA LYS A 229 -1.19 -20.30 -6.20
C LYS A 229 -0.46 -20.11 -4.88
N HIS A 230 0.09 -18.92 -4.62
CA HIS A 230 0.72 -18.61 -3.34
C HIS A 230 -0.27 -18.60 -2.19
N GLY A 231 -1.42 -17.92 -2.33
CA GLY A 231 -2.43 -17.90 -1.28
C GLY A 231 -3.10 -19.26 -1.05
N ILE A 232 -3.35 -20.02 -2.13
CA ILE A 232 -3.83 -21.40 -2.02
C ILE A 232 -2.83 -22.27 -1.23
N ALA A 233 -1.54 -22.19 -1.58
CA ALA A 233 -0.49 -22.96 -0.91
C ALA A 233 -0.30 -22.54 0.55
N PHE A 234 -0.40 -21.26 0.86
CA PHE A 234 -0.29 -20.74 2.23
C PHE A 234 -1.41 -21.27 3.11
N ARG A 235 -2.67 -21.17 2.67
CA ARG A 235 -3.81 -21.72 3.42
C ARG A 235 -3.67 -23.23 3.62
N ALA A 236 -3.22 -23.96 2.59
CA ALA A 236 -3.02 -25.40 2.67
C ALA A 236 -1.86 -25.83 3.59
N ASN A 237 -0.88 -24.96 3.83
CA ASN A 237 0.35 -25.31 4.56
C ASN A 237 0.67 -24.38 5.73
N ILE A 238 -0.30 -23.63 6.25
CA ILE A 238 -0.07 -22.65 7.32
C ILE A 238 0.51 -23.29 8.59
N ASN A 239 0.08 -24.51 8.90
CA ASN A 239 0.60 -25.30 10.02
C ASN A 239 2.08 -25.70 9.85
N LYS A 240 2.62 -25.65 8.62
CA LYS A 240 4.04 -25.90 8.31
C LYS A 240 4.83 -24.60 8.12
N ALA A 241 4.18 -23.45 8.19
CA ALA A 241 4.82 -22.16 7.91
C ALA A 241 5.58 -21.60 9.12
N ASN A 242 5.54 -22.25 10.30
CA ASN A 242 6.30 -21.82 11.49
C ASN A 242 6.06 -20.34 11.88
N ILE A 243 4.83 -19.85 11.67
CA ILE A 243 4.50 -18.40 11.73
C ILE A 243 4.71 -17.77 13.11
N GLU A 244 4.76 -18.57 14.17
CA GLU A 244 5.01 -18.13 15.55
C GLU A 244 6.51 -17.97 15.87
N ASN A 245 7.42 -18.50 15.04
CA ASN A 245 8.84 -18.50 15.33
C ASN A 245 9.43 -17.09 15.38
N SER A 246 10.32 -16.83 16.34
CA SER A 246 10.99 -15.52 16.44
C SER A 246 11.89 -15.26 15.21
N LYS A 247 12.65 -16.27 14.77
CA LYS A 247 13.34 -16.28 13.47
C LYS A 247 12.39 -16.81 12.40
N TRP A 248 12.18 -16.05 11.33
CA TRP A 248 11.22 -16.40 10.27
C TRP A 248 11.72 -15.95 8.90
N VAL A 249 12.63 -16.75 8.35
CA VAL A 249 13.37 -16.49 7.11
C VAL A 249 12.89 -17.46 6.03
N VAL A 250 12.40 -16.93 4.91
CA VAL A 250 11.99 -17.77 3.77
C VAL A 250 13.22 -18.45 3.16
N GLY A 251 13.10 -19.74 2.82
CA GLY A 251 14.22 -20.56 2.34
C GLY A 251 15.05 -21.24 3.44
N GLU A 252 14.90 -20.82 4.69
CA GLU A 252 15.55 -21.45 5.85
C GLU A 252 14.54 -22.04 6.84
N ASP A 253 13.63 -21.20 7.35
CA ASP A 253 12.68 -21.59 8.41
C ASP A 253 11.34 -22.07 7.82
N TYR A 254 11.02 -21.68 6.59
CA TYR A 254 9.86 -22.13 5.83
C TYR A 254 10.08 -21.93 4.32
N ASN A 255 9.43 -22.77 3.51
CA ASN A 255 9.46 -22.69 2.04
C ASN A 255 8.13 -23.10 1.38
N ALA A 256 7.13 -23.51 2.17
CA ALA A 256 5.90 -24.09 1.63
C ALA A 256 5.05 -23.09 0.83
N ALA A 257 4.96 -21.85 1.29
CA ALA A 257 4.28 -20.76 0.60
C ALA A 257 4.63 -19.39 1.22
N PRO A 258 4.63 -18.30 0.43
CA PRO A 258 4.79 -16.95 0.96
C PRO A 258 3.46 -16.37 1.44
N SER A 259 3.54 -15.44 2.40
CA SER A 259 2.47 -14.49 2.73
C SER A 259 2.78 -13.08 2.22
N CYS A 260 1.86 -12.13 2.42
CA CYS A 260 2.10 -10.71 2.17
C CYS A 260 3.38 -10.23 2.88
N ALA A 261 3.53 -10.60 4.15
CA ALA A 261 4.69 -10.25 4.96
C ALA A 261 5.97 -10.93 4.45
N THR A 262 5.90 -12.17 3.93
CA THR A 262 7.06 -12.83 3.31
C THR A 262 7.65 -11.97 2.20
N CYS A 263 6.81 -11.51 1.28
CA CYS A 263 7.23 -10.74 0.12
C CYS A 263 7.65 -9.32 0.46
N HIS A 264 6.92 -8.63 1.35
CA HIS A 264 7.11 -7.18 1.52
C HIS A 264 7.90 -6.75 2.76
N MET A 265 8.10 -7.62 3.75
CA MET A 265 8.69 -7.22 5.04
C MET A 265 9.73 -8.20 5.60
N SER A 266 9.48 -9.51 5.45
CA SER A 266 10.22 -10.55 6.16
C SER A 266 11.60 -10.78 5.56
N ALA A 267 12.50 -11.33 6.37
CA ALA A 267 13.86 -11.60 5.97
C ALA A 267 13.96 -12.74 4.94
N THR A 268 15.03 -12.68 4.15
CA THR A 268 15.62 -13.80 3.41
C THR A 268 17.02 -14.06 3.97
N PRO A 269 17.75 -15.10 3.51
CA PRO A 269 19.14 -15.29 3.89
C PRO A 269 20.05 -14.10 3.56
N LYS A 270 19.66 -13.25 2.60
CA LYS A 270 20.47 -12.12 2.09
C LYS A 270 19.96 -10.75 2.51
N GLN A 271 18.73 -10.64 3.01
CA GLN A 271 18.17 -9.35 3.44
C GLN A 271 17.44 -9.48 4.78
N PRO A 272 17.60 -8.52 5.70
CA PRO A 272 16.93 -8.55 7.00
C PRO A 272 15.42 -8.23 6.88
N VAL A 273 14.70 -8.38 8.00
CA VAL A 273 13.34 -7.84 8.15
C VAL A 273 13.40 -6.30 8.06
N THR A 274 12.39 -5.72 7.41
CA THR A 274 12.18 -4.27 7.33
C THR A 274 10.72 -3.88 7.60
N HIS A 275 10.51 -2.71 8.19
CA HIS A 275 9.20 -2.06 8.33
C HIS A 275 8.90 -1.01 7.24
N ASP A 276 9.81 -0.82 6.27
CA ASP A 276 9.51 -0.06 5.06
C ASP A 276 9.12 -1.01 3.91
N VAL A 277 7.81 -1.20 3.74
CA VAL A 277 7.24 -2.06 2.69
C VAL A 277 7.52 -1.57 1.26
N GLY A 278 7.98 -0.32 1.11
CA GLY A 278 8.32 0.26 -0.18
C GLY A 278 9.58 -0.32 -0.80
N LEU A 279 10.50 -0.86 0.01
CA LEU A 279 11.86 -1.24 -0.41
C LEU A 279 11.94 -2.38 -1.45
N ARG A 280 10.81 -3.05 -1.74
CA ARG A 280 10.71 -4.17 -2.69
C ARG A 280 9.71 -3.91 -3.82
N ILE A 281 9.19 -2.69 -3.95
CA ILE A 281 8.23 -2.32 -4.99
C ILE A 281 8.99 -1.78 -6.21
N SER A 282 8.73 -2.27 -7.43
CA SER A 282 9.36 -1.73 -8.66
C SER A 282 8.42 -0.89 -9.55
N TRP A 283 7.14 -0.84 -9.17
CA TRP A 283 6.08 -0.06 -9.78
C TRP A 283 5.10 0.41 -8.71
N ASN A 284 4.84 1.71 -8.65
CA ASN A 284 3.70 2.25 -7.90
C ASN A 284 2.47 2.25 -8.83
N ASN A 285 1.56 1.31 -8.61
CA ASN A 285 0.35 1.11 -9.43
C ASN A 285 -0.86 1.97 -9.00
N ARG A 286 -0.71 2.81 -7.98
CA ARG A 286 -1.79 3.68 -7.49
C ARG A 286 -2.22 4.74 -8.51
N PRO A 287 -1.33 5.46 -9.22
CA PRO A 287 -1.77 6.53 -10.10
C PRO A 287 -2.40 6.01 -11.40
N GLU A 288 -3.00 6.91 -12.16
CA GLU A 288 -3.56 6.66 -13.49
C GLU A 288 -2.55 5.93 -14.37
N LEU A 289 -1.31 6.44 -14.39
CA LEU A 289 -0.13 5.79 -14.93
C LEU A 289 0.73 5.25 -13.79
N SER A 290 1.04 3.96 -13.82
CA SER A 290 2.06 3.41 -12.92
C SER A 290 3.38 4.16 -13.08
N ILE A 291 3.96 4.56 -11.95
CA ILE A 291 5.23 5.30 -11.91
C ILE A 291 6.30 4.51 -11.19
N ARG A 292 7.57 4.89 -11.40
CA ARG A 292 8.68 4.36 -10.62
C ARG A 292 8.61 4.90 -9.18
N PRO A 293 8.80 4.06 -8.14
CA PRO A 293 8.59 4.47 -6.75
C PRO A 293 9.44 5.65 -6.29
N GLU A 294 10.67 5.77 -6.78
CA GLU A 294 11.56 6.90 -6.47
C GLU A 294 10.93 8.26 -6.85
N VAL A 295 10.03 8.29 -7.85
CA VAL A 295 9.29 9.51 -8.24
C VAL A 295 8.26 9.89 -7.18
N SER A 296 7.50 8.92 -6.65
CA SER A 296 6.54 9.19 -5.57
C SER A 296 7.23 9.56 -4.26
N ASP A 297 8.32 8.86 -3.94
CA ASP A 297 9.09 9.10 -2.73
C ASP A 297 9.73 10.49 -2.74
N ALA A 298 10.28 10.92 -3.89
CA ALA A 298 10.85 12.26 -4.06
C ALA A 298 9.80 13.35 -3.85
N LYS A 299 8.59 13.17 -4.41
CA LYS A 299 7.47 14.11 -4.23
C LYS A 299 7.07 14.26 -2.74
N MET A 300 7.28 13.23 -1.94
CA MET A 300 6.95 13.23 -0.51
C MET A 300 8.15 13.54 0.40
N GLY A 301 9.33 13.80 -0.18
CA GLY A 301 10.56 14.06 0.58
C GLY A 301 11.05 12.85 1.37
N LEU A 302 10.75 11.64 0.90
CA LEU A 302 11.12 10.39 1.58
C LEU A 302 12.50 9.89 1.12
N PRO A 303 13.28 9.26 2.02
CA PRO A 303 14.62 8.78 1.71
C PRO A 303 14.65 7.69 0.62
N GLY A 304 13.53 6.97 0.43
CA GLY A 304 13.37 6.01 -0.65
C GLY A 304 13.52 6.61 -2.06
N ALA A 305 13.46 7.93 -2.21
CA ALA A 305 13.80 8.63 -3.46
C ALA A 305 15.20 8.29 -3.98
N GLN A 306 16.12 7.90 -3.09
CA GLN A 306 17.49 7.51 -3.43
C GLN A 306 17.63 6.02 -3.80
N ILE A 307 16.54 5.25 -3.73
CA ILE A 307 16.53 3.81 -4.00
C ILE A 307 15.82 3.56 -5.33
N SER A 308 16.61 3.26 -6.36
CA SER A 308 16.10 3.02 -7.72
C SER A 308 15.15 1.83 -7.79
N TRP A 309 14.23 1.86 -8.76
CA TRP A 309 13.34 0.72 -9.01
C TRP A 309 14.10 -0.59 -9.34
N HIS A 310 15.30 -0.50 -9.92
CA HIS A 310 16.15 -1.66 -10.19
C HIS A 310 16.57 -2.34 -8.88
N GLN A 311 17.08 -1.58 -7.91
CA GLN A 311 17.44 -2.11 -6.60
C GLN A 311 16.23 -2.75 -5.90
N ARG A 312 15.06 -2.09 -5.95
CA ARG A 312 13.83 -2.63 -5.35
C ARG A 312 13.38 -3.92 -6.03
N ARG A 313 13.53 -4.00 -7.36
CA ARG A 313 13.25 -5.21 -8.12
C ARG A 313 14.21 -6.33 -7.74
N ASP A 314 15.50 -6.05 -7.60
CA ASP A 314 16.48 -7.04 -7.17
C ASP A 314 16.22 -7.54 -5.75
N ASN A 315 15.80 -6.65 -4.84
CA ASN A 315 15.36 -7.01 -3.49
C ASN A 315 14.14 -7.96 -3.51
N MET A 316 13.18 -7.75 -4.41
CA MET A 316 12.03 -8.65 -4.58
C MET A 316 12.44 -9.97 -5.25
N LYS A 317 13.27 -9.94 -6.30
CA LYS A 317 13.81 -11.14 -6.94
C LYS A 317 14.57 -12.01 -5.96
N ASP A 318 15.30 -11.41 -5.02
CA ASP A 318 15.93 -12.14 -3.92
C ASP A 318 14.91 -12.94 -3.11
N VAL A 319 13.74 -12.38 -2.77
CA VAL A 319 12.66 -13.15 -2.13
C VAL A 319 12.24 -14.32 -3.00
N CYS A 320 11.95 -14.09 -4.28
CA CYS A 320 11.50 -15.11 -5.22
C CYS A 320 12.47 -16.29 -5.34
N ARG A 321 13.79 -16.02 -5.31
CA ARG A 321 14.85 -17.03 -5.45
C ARG A 321 14.90 -18.06 -4.33
N ASN A 322 14.26 -17.78 -3.18
CA ASN A 322 14.18 -18.76 -2.11
C ASN A 322 13.25 -19.94 -2.44
N CYS A 323 12.46 -19.85 -3.52
CA CYS A 323 11.57 -20.91 -3.99
C CYS A 323 11.60 -21.16 -5.51
N HIS A 324 12.08 -20.22 -6.33
CA HIS A 324 12.01 -20.28 -7.80
C HIS A 324 13.36 -20.08 -8.49
N GLY A 325 13.53 -20.67 -9.67
CA GLY A 325 14.68 -20.43 -10.54
C GLY A 325 14.62 -19.08 -11.27
N ASP A 326 15.78 -18.54 -11.64
CA ASP A 326 15.90 -17.20 -12.23
C ASP A 326 15.12 -17.02 -13.55
N ASP A 327 15.07 -18.03 -14.41
CA ASP A 327 14.35 -17.95 -15.69
C ASP A 327 12.84 -17.73 -15.49
N TYR A 328 12.26 -18.40 -14.50
CA TYR A 328 10.86 -18.23 -14.14
C TYR A 328 10.60 -16.81 -13.62
N ILE A 329 11.46 -16.32 -12.73
CA ILE A 329 11.38 -14.99 -12.13
C ILE A 329 11.51 -13.90 -13.20
N ASN A 330 12.48 -14.03 -14.11
CA ASN A 330 12.70 -13.09 -15.19
C ASN A 330 11.52 -13.08 -16.18
N SER A 331 11.00 -14.26 -16.53
CA SER A 331 9.81 -14.40 -17.38
C SER A 331 8.58 -13.72 -16.76
N PHE A 332 8.38 -13.88 -15.44
CA PHE A 332 7.31 -13.19 -14.71
C PHE A 332 7.43 -11.66 -14.85
N TYR A 333 8.62 -11.09 -14.63
CA TYR A 333 8.79 -9.64 -14.75
C TYR A 333 8.61 -9.12 -16.18
N ILE A 334 9.01 -9.90 -17.20
CA ILE A 334 8.73 -9.57 -18.61
C ILE A 334 7.21 -9.49 -18.84
N GLN A 335 6.46 -10.47 -18.36
CA GLN A 335 4.99 -10.47 -18.49
C GLN A 335 4.34 -9.31 -17.74
N TYR A 336 4.81 -9.04 -16.52
CA TYR A 336 4.28 -7.95 -15.70
C TYR A 336 4.54 -6.59 -16.33
N ASP A 337 5.78 -6.32 -16.75
CA ASP A 337 6.14 -5.05 -17.41
C ASP A 337 5.37 -4.88 -18.74
N ALA A 338 5.21 -5.95 -19.53
CA ALA A 338 4.44 -5.90 -20.76
C ALA A 338 2.96 -5.54 -20.53
N LEU A 339 2.35 -5.97 -19.42
CA LEU A 339 0.98 -5.55 -19.09
C LEU A 339 0.92 -4.08 -18.68
N ILE A 340 1.91 -3.60 -17.92
CA ILE A 340 1.99 -2.19 -17.55
C ILE A 340 2.07 -1.32 -18.81
N ASP A 341 2.95 -1.68 -19.75
CA ASP A 341 3.10 -0.98 -21.03
C ASP A 341 1.82 -1.04 -21.86
N LEU A 342 1.18 -2.22 -21.95
CA LEU A 342 -0.11 -2.35 -22.65
C LEU A 342 -1.14 -1.38 -22.08
N TYR A 343 -1.31 -1.35 -20.76
CA TYR A 343 -2.28 -0.47 -20.12
C TYR A 343 -1.90 1.02 -20.30
N HIS A 344 -0.62 1.36 -20.16
CA HIS A 344 -0.12 2.74 -20.35
C HIS A 344 -0.41 3.26 -21.76
N GLU A 345 0.03 2.54 -22.78
CA GLU A 345 -0.03 3.00 -24.17
C GLU A 345 -1.43 2.88 -24.77
N LYS A 346 -2.19 1.84 -24.39
CA LYS A 346 -3.50 1.58 -24.98
C LYS A 346 -4.62 2.32 -24.27
N PHE A 347 -4.54 2.58 -22.98
CA PHE A 347 -5.70 3.10 -22.24
C PHE A 347 -5.37 4.38 -21.47
N ALA A 348 -4.33 4.36 -20.64
CA ALA A 348 -4.09 5.47 -19.73
C ALA A 348 -3.66 6.77 -20.44
N LYS A 349 -2.66 6.71 -21.33
CA LYS A 349 -2.21 7.91 -22.06
C LYS A 349 -3.32 8.49 -22.96
N PRO A 350 -4.00 7.70 -23.82
CA PRO A 350 -5.11 8.22 -24.62
C PRO A 350 -6.25 8.76 -23.77
N GLY A 351 -6.64 8.06 -22.70
CA GLY A 351 -7.72 8.48 -21.82
C GLY A 351 -7.43 9.81 -21.11
N LEU A 352 -6.22 9.97 -20.56
CA LEU A 352 -5.77 11.23 -19.95
C LEU A 352 -5.82 12.40 -20.94
N GLU A 353 -5.34 12.18 -22.16
CA GLU A 353 -5.34 13.21 -23.20
C GLU A 353 -6.76 13.63 -23.59
N LEU A 354 -7.66 12.66 -23.78
CA LEU A 354 -9.06 12.92 -24.13
C LEU A 354 -9.79 13.66 -23.00
N MET A 355 -9.57 13.26 -21.75
CA MET A 355 -10.13 13.95 -20.58
C MET A 355 -9.63 15.40 -20.48
N GLU A 356 -8.36 15.65 -20.75
CA GLU A 356 -7.79 17.01 -20.76
C GLU A 356 -8.46 17.90 -21.81
N ILE A 357 -8.64 17.38 -23.03
CA ILE A 357 -9.29 18.11 -24.13
C ILE A 357 -10.76 18.35 -23.80
N ALA A 358 -11.44 17.40 -23.15
CA ALA A 358 -12.85 17.50 -22.81
C ALA A 358 -13.16 18.52 -21.70
N LYS A 359 -12.19 18.90 -20.84
CA LYS A 359 -12.42 19.78 -19.67
C LYS A 359 -13.29 21.01 -19.93
N PRO A 360 -13.09 21.82 -21.01
CA PRO A 360 -13.90 23.01 -21.26
C PRO A 360 -15.37 22.72 -21.57
N LEU A 361 -15.69 21.48 -21.94
CA LEU A 361 -17.03 21.01 -22.29
C LEU A 361 -17.81 20.50 -21.07
N LEU A 362 -17.12 20.29 -19.95
CA LEU A 362 -17.66 19.71 -18.73
C LEU A 362 -18.00 20.79 -17.70
N LYS A 363 -18.86 20.43 -16.74
CA LYS A 363 -19.04 21.24 -15.54
C LYS A 363 -17.71 21.29 -14.78
N PRO A 364 -17.30 22.46 -14.25
CA PRO A 364 -16.03 22.59 -13.54
C PRO A 364 -15.93 21.76 -12.25
N ALA A 365 -17.05 21.46 -11.60
CA ALA A 365 -17.08 20.65 -10.40
C ALA A 365 -16.69 19.19 -10.72
N LYS A 366 -15.73 18.64 -9.97
CA LYS A 366 -15.31 17.25 -10.12
C LYS A 366 -16.42 16.30 -9.70
N PHE A 367 -16.49 15.12 -10.32
CA PHE A 367 -17.53 14.12 -10.08
C PHE A 367 -18.96 14.66 -10.25
N SER A 368 -19.14 15.66 -11.12
CA SER A 368 -20.46 16.20 -11.45
C SER A 368 -20.90 15.88 -12.88
N ASN A 369 -19.99 15.31 -13.67
CA ASN A 369 -20.22 14.85 -15.02
C ASN A 369 -20.19 13.32 -15.05
N LYS A 370 -21.01 12.70 -15.90
CA LYS A 370 -21.00 11.26 -16.12
C LYS A 370 -19.60 10.75 -16.52
N LEU A 371 -18.92 11.51 -17.38
CA LEU A 371 -17.57 11.21 -17.83
C LEU A 371 -16.53 11.19 -16.70
N ASP A 372 -16.74 11.95 -15.61
CA ASP A 372 -15.83 11.92 -14.45
C ASP A 372 -15.81 10.52 -13.82
N PHE A 373 -16.99 9.91 -13.65
CA PHE A 373 -17.12 8.56 -13.07
C PHE A 373 -16.60 7.48 -14.01
N ILE A 374 -16.96 7.54 -15.31
CA ILE A 374 -16.46 6.58 -16.31
C ILE A 374 -14.93 6.56 -16.30
N TRP A 375 -14.30 7.73 -16.39
CA TRP A 375 -12.84 7.79 -16.38
C TRP A 375 -12.27 7.30 -15.05
N TYR A 376 -12.85 7.73 -13.92
CA TYR A 376 -12.42 7.29 -12.60
C TYR A 376 -12.43 5.76 -12.47
N GLU A 377 -13.51 5.09 -12.85
CA GLU A 377 -13.61 3.63 -12.75
C GLU A 377 -12.59 2.90 -13.65
N ILE A 378 -12.38 3.40 -14.88
CA ILE A 378 -11.39 2.86 -15.82
C ILE A 378 -9.99 2.83 -15.21
N TRP A 379 -9.52 3.93 -14.62
CA TRP A 379 -8.13 3.98 -14.14
C TRP A 379 -8.00 3.57 -12.66
N HIS A 380 -8.94 3.98 -11.81
CA HIS A 380 -8.91 3.81 -10.35
C HIS A 380 -9.29 2.40 -9.96
N HIS A 381 -10.35 1.83 -10.56
CA HIS A 381 -10.79 0.48 -10.24
C HIS A 381 -10.12 -0.53 -11.17
N GLU A 382 -10.52 -0.53 -12.43
CA GLU A 382 -10.23 -1.60 -13.37
C GLU A 382 -8.75 -1.62 -13.75
N GLY A 383 -8.19 -0.44 -14.03
CA GLY A 383 -6.78 -0.26 -14.35
C GLY A 383 -5.88 -0.67 -13.19
N ARG A 384 -6.19 -0.27 -11.95
CA ARG A 384 -5.45 -0.74 -10.78
C ARG A 384 -5.61 -2.24 -10.57
N ARG A 385 -6.81 -2.80 -10.71
CA ARG A 385 -7.06 -4.26 -10.61
C ARG A 385 -6.21 -5.06 -11.59
N ALA A 386 -6.19 -4.66 -12.86
CA ALA A 386 -5.39 -5.32 -13.89
C ALA A 386 -3.90 -5.39 -13.51
N ARG A 387 -3.35 -4.25 -13.09
CA ARG A 387 -1.92 -4.09 -12.79
C ARG A 387 -1.51 -4.78 -11.49
N HIS A 388 -2.36 -4.71 -10.46
CA HIS A 388 -2.14 -5.47 -9.23
C HIS A 388 -2.30 -6.98 -9.46
N GLY A 389 -3.30 -7.41 -10.24
CA GLY A 389 -3.51 -8.81 -10.62
C GLY A 389 -2.26 -9.41 -11.23
N ALA A 390 -1.65 -8.71 -12.20
CA ALA A 390 -0.43 -9.22 -12.83
C ALA A 390 0.76 -9.24 -11.87
N SER A 391 0.88 -8.23 -11.01
CA SER A 391 1.99 -8.15 -10.05
C SER A 391 2.00 -9.27 -9.00
N MET A 392 0.88 -9.96 -8.80
CA MET A 392 0.74 -11.02 -7.78
C MET A 392 0.19 -12.33 -8.35
N MET A 393 0.26 -12.51 -9.68
CA MET A 393 -0.17 -13.73 -10.38
C MET A 393 -1.65 -14.09 -10.17
N GLY A 394 -2.51 -13.07 -10.17
CA GLY A 394 -3.96 -13.21 -10.16
C GLY A 394 -4.56 -13.04 -11.56
N PRO A 395 -4.76 -14.13 -12.33
CA PRO A 395 -5.18 -14.04 -13.73
C PRO A 395 -6.60 -13.48 -13.91
N ASP A 396 -7.50 -13.71 -12.96
CA ASP A 396 -8.89 -13.23 -13.06
C ASP A 396 -8.96 -11.72 -12.85
N TYR A 397 -8.19 -11.22 -11.87
CA TYR A 397 -8.02 -9.79 -11.64
C TYR A 397 -7.22 -9.09 -12.74
N THR A 398 -6.28 -9.79 -13.40
CA THR A 398 -5.62 -9.26 -14.60
C THR A 398 -6.62 -9.11 -15.75
N HIS A 399 -7.48 -10.12 -15.96
CA HIS A 399 -8.36 -10.17 -17.11
C HIS A 399 -9.78 -9.69 -16.83
N TRP A 400 -10.63 -10.55 -16.26
CA TRP A 400 -12.07 -10.33 -16.16
C TRP A 400 -12.44 -9.16 -15.26
N HIS A 401 -11.75 -8.96 -14.14
CA HIS A 401 -11.95 -7.78 -13.30
C HIS A 401 -11.05 -6.60 -13.65
N GLY A 402 -10.13 -6.77 -14.60
CA GLY A 402 -9.12 -5.79 -14.97
C GLY A 402 -9.26 -5.36 -16.42
N THR A 403 -8.39 -5.89 -17.29
CA THR A 403 -8.30 -5.47 -18.70
C THR A 403 -9.58 -5.61 -19.50
N TYR A 404 -10.44 -6.57 -19.17
CA TYR A 404 -11.76 -6.71 -19.80
C TYR A 404 -12.66 -5.51 -19.50
N GLU A 405 -12.80 -5.14 -18.22
CA GLU A 405 -13.62 -3.99 -17.81
C GLU A 405 -13.01 -2.67 -18.33
N VAL A 406 -11.69 -2.50 -18.24
CA VAL A 406 -10.99 -1.34 -18.83
C VAL A 406 -11.38 -1.19 -20.31
N ALA A 407 -11.30 -2.28 -21.08
CA ALA A 407 -11.66 -2.24 -22.49
C ALA A 407 -13.16 -1.96 -22.67
N LYS A 408 -14.02 -2.68 -21.96
CA LYS A 408 -15.48 -2.51 -22.04
C LYS A 408 -15.86 -1.06 -21.81
N HIS A 409 -15.45 -0.45 -20.69
CA HIS A 409 -15.84 0.93 -20.37
C HIS A 409 -15.13 1.94 -21.25
N PHE A 410 -13.87 1.72 -21.65
CA PHE A 410 -13.20 2.62 -22.60
C PHE A 410 -13.96 2.70 -23.94
N TYR A 411 -14.28 1.56 -24.55
CA TYR A 411 -14.87 1.55 -25.90
C TYR A 411 -16.38 1.73 -25.92
N SER A 412 -17.11 1.17 -24.95
CA SER A 412 -18.59 1.22 -24.95
C SER A 412 -19.18 2.38 -24.16
N GLU A 413 -18.41 3.04 -23.30
CA GLU A 413 -18.90 4.15 -22.47
C GLU A 413 -18.11 5.44 -22.69
N MET A 414 -16.79 5.43 -22.49
CA MET A 414 -15.98 6.64 -22.54
C MET A 414 -15.96 7.28 -23.93
N ILE A 415 -15.68 6.50 -24.98
CA ILE A 415 -15.64 7.03 -26.35
C ILE A 415 -17.00 7.62 -26.78
N PRO A 416 -18.14 6.90 -26.67
CA PRO A 416 -19.45 7.48 -27.01
C PRO A 416 -19.83 8.70 -26.17
N GLU A 417 -19.50 8.72 -24.87
CA GLU A 417 -19.79 9.88 -24.01
C GLU A 417 -18.97 11.10 -24.42
N LEU A 418 -17.68 10.92 -24.74
CA LEU A 418 -16.83 12.00 -25.25
C LEU A 418 -17.35 12.56 -26.57
N GLU A 419 -17.78 11.69 -27.50
CA GLU A 419 -18.41 12.09 -28.76
C GLU A 419 -19.70 12.90 -28.51
N ALA A 420 -20.56 12.44 -27.59
CA ALA A 420 -21.79 13.14 -27.24
C ALA A 420 -21.53 14.53 -26.61
N VAL A 421 -20.56 14.62 -25.70
CA VAL A 421 -20.14 15.88 -25.08
C VAL A 421 -19.55 16.83 -26.12
N ALA A 422 -18.76 16.33 -27.07
CA ALA A 422 -18.23 17.12 -28.17
C ALA A 422 -19.32 17.63 -29.10
N GLU A 423 -20.27 16.78 -29.52
CA GLU A 423 -21.37 17.19 -30.39
C GLU A 423 -22.26 18.26 -29.75
N LYS A 424 -22.46 18.21 -28.43
CA LYS A 424 -23.10 19.30 -27.68
C LYS A 424 -22.23 20.57 -27.69
N GLY A 425 -20.93 20.44 -27.48
CA GLY A 425 -19.97 21.55 -27.50
C GLY A 425 -19.91 22.29 -28.85
N LYS A 426 -20.01 21.56 -29.97
CA LYS A 426 -20.09 22.17 -31.32
C LYS A 426 -21.31 23.07 -31.50
N ARG A 427 -22.42 22.74 -30.85
CA ARG A 427 -23.66 23.55 -30.87
C ARG A 427 -23.62 24.73 -29.90
N SER A 428 -22.58 24.84 -29.08
CA SER A 428 -22.41 25.96 -28.15
C SER A 428 -22.03 27.24 -28.89
N GLN A 429 -22.59 28.36 -28.45
CA GLN A 429 -22.19 29.69 -28.91
C GLN A 429 -20.85 30.15 -28.29
N ASN A 430 -20.33 29.41 -27.30
CA ASN A 430 -19.04 29.68 -26.71
C ASN A 430 -17.92 29.16 -27.63
N ALA A 431 -17.12 30.08 -28.20
CA ALA A 431 -16.02 29.75 -29.12
C ALA A 431 -14.99 28.78 -28.54
N ALA A 432 -14.71 28.86 -27.23
CA ALA A 432 -13.76 27.96 -26.58
C ALA A 432 -14.34 26.53 -26.47
N GLN A 433 -15.63 26.39 -26.21
CA GLN A 433 -16.30 25.08 -26.19
C GLN A 433 -16.42 24.49 -27.60
N ASN A 434 -16.76 25.31 -28.58
CA ASN A 434 -16.81 24.86 -29.98
C ASN A 434 -15.42 24.37 -30.46
N SER A 435 -14.36 25.15 -30.21
CA SER A 435 -12.98 24.78 -30.54
C SER A 435 -12.51 23.50 -29.82
N ALA A 436 -12.80 23.38 -28.52
CA ALA A 436 -12.48 22.18 -27.74
C ALA A 436 -13.21 20.94 -28.26
N ALA A 437 -14.47 21.07 -28.68
CA ALA A 437 -15.25 19.97 -29.24
C ALA A 437 -14.72 19.48 -30.59
N GLU A 438 -14.36 20.38 -31.51
CA GLU A 438 -13.74 19.99 -32.78
C GLU A 438 -12.39 19.30 -32.57
N LYS A 439 -11.59 19.82 -31.62
CA LYS A 439 -10.32 19.18 -31.23
C LYS A 439 -10.56 17.79 -30.65
N LEU A 440 -11.58 17.62 -29.81
CA LEU A 440 -11.89 16.35 -29.17
C LEU A 440 -12.26 15.28 -30.20
N LEU A 441 -13.20 15.57 -31.12
CA LEU A 441 -13.62 14.63 -32.15
C LEU A 441 -12.46 14.20 -33.07
N ARG A 442 -11.65 15.17 -33.50
CA ARG A 442 -10.45 14.89 -34.30
C ARG A 442 -9.50 13.97 -33.55
N ARG A 443 -9.28 14.24 -32.25
CA ARG A 443 -8.35 13.44 -31.46
C ARG A 443 -8.87 12.03 -31.19
N ILE A 444 -10.17 11.87 -30.98
CA ILE A 444 -10.82 10.55 -30.91
C ILE A 444 -10.58 9.78 -32.21
N GLU A 445 -10.83 10.41 -33.37
CA GLU A 445 -10.60 9.77 -34.68
C GLU A 445 -9.13 9.36 -34.84
N GLU A 446 -8.17 10.23 -34.53
CA GLU A 446 -6.74 9.92 -34.60
C GLU A 446 -6.37 8.72 -33.71
N ILE A 447 -6.82 8.71 -32.45
CA ILE A 447 -6.56 7.62 -31.50
C ILE A 447 -7.16 6.31 -32.00
N LEU A 448 -8.42 6.34 -32.45
CA LEU A 448 -9.13 5.16 -32.94
C LEU A 448 -8.53 4.61 -34.25
N ASN A 449 -7.79 5.40 -35.03
CA ASN A 449 -7.07 4.92 -36.22
C ASN A 449 -5.65 4.41 -35.92
N THR A 450 -5.17 4.48 -34.66
CA THR A 450 -3.88 3.87 -34.29
C THR A 450 -3.95 2.35 -34.25
N LYS A 451 -2.80 1.66 -34.32
CA LYS A 451 -2.71 0.19 -34.25
C LYS A 451 -3.37 -0.41 -32.99
N ASN A 452 -3.39 0.33 -31.88
CA ASN A 452 -3.98 -0.12 -30.62
C ASN A 452 -5.51 -0.21 -30.65
N HIS A 453 -6.15 0.64 -31.47
CA HIS A 453 -7.59 0.90 -31.41
C HIS A 453 -8.32 0.69 -32.74
N ALA A 454 -7.63 0.59 -33.88
CA ALA A 454 -8.22 0.47 -35.23
C ALA A 454 -9.24 -0.68 -35.37
N TRP A 455 -9.12 -1.71 -34.54
CA TRP A 455 -10.10 -2.79 -34.48
C TRP A 455 -11.52 -2.31 -34.14
N TYR A 456 -11.65 -1.25 -33.32
CA TYR A 456 -12.94 -0.66 -32.93
C TYR A 456 -13.69 -0.10 -34.15
N LEU A 457 -12.94 0.39 -35.14
CA LEU A 457 -13.48 0.88 -36.42
C LEU A 457 -13.59 -0.21 -37.50
N ASN A 458 -13.41 -1.48 -37.13
CA ASN A 458 -13.27 -2.61 -38.07
C ASN A 458 -12.13 -2.41 -39.09
N LYS A 459 -11.05 -1.71 -38.69
CA LYS A 459 -9.87 -1.43 -39.52
C LYS A 459 -8.64 -2.24 -39.07
N ILE A 460 -8.85 -3.50 -38.66
CA ILE A 460 -7.72 -4.39 -38.36
C ILE A 460 -6.90 -4.59 -39.65
N ASP A 461 -5.58 -4.42 -39.54
CA ASP A 461 -4.65 -4.72 -40.64
C ASP A 461 -4.90 -6.13 -41.22
N PRO A 462 -5.10 -6.28 -42.55
CA PRO A 462 -5.42 -7.56 -43.17
C PRO A 462 -4.40 -8.66 -42.88
N ALA A 463 -3.10 -8.33 -42.80
CA ALA A 463 -2.06 -9.30 -42.46
C ALA A 463 -2.24 -9.81 -41.02
N THR A 464 -2.52 -8.91 -40.08
CA THR A 464 -2.85 -9.26 -38.69
C THR A 464 -4.11 -10.13 -38.59
N ALA A 465 -5.16 -9.80 -39.33
CA ALA A 465 -6.40 -10.59 -39.37
C ALA A 465 -6.15 -12.00 -39.94
N ALA A 466 -5.42 -12.11 -41.06
CA ALA A 466 -5.03 -13.38 -41.66
C ALA A 466 -4.20 -14.24 -40.68
N GLN A 467 -3.24 -13.62 -40.00
CA GLN A 467 -2.41 -14.30 -38.99
C GLN A 467 -3.25 -14.82 -37.81
N ARG A 468 -4.26 -14.06 -37.35
CA ARG A 468 -5.20 -14.53 -36.31
C ARG A 468 -6.01 -15.73 -36.78
N GLN A 469 -6.53 -15.68 -38.00
CA GLN A 469 -7.29 -16.78 -38.60
C GLN A 469 -6.43 -18.04 -38.74
N GLN A 470 -5.19 -17.88 -39.18
CA GLN A 470 -4.23 -18.97 -39.32
C GLN A 470 -3.95 -19.62 -37.96
N ARG A 471 -3.62 -18.84 -36.92
CA ARG A 471 -3.40 -19.36 -35.56
C ARG A 471 -4.61 -20.11 -35.03
N LEU A 472 -5.83 -19.62 -35.30
CA LEU A 472 -7.06 -20.32 -34.91
C LEU A 472 -7.19 -21.67 -35.60
N LYS A 473 -6.94 -21.74 -36.92
CA LYS A 473 -6.98 -22.99 -37.69
C LYS A 473 -5.95 -23.99 -37.18
N GLU A 474 -4.71 -23.54 -36.94
CA GLU A 474 -3.62 -24.36 -36.39
C GLU A 474 -3.93 -24.87 -34.98
N PHE A 475 -4.54 -24.04 -34.13
CA PHE A 475 -4.99 -24.46 -32.81
C PHE A 475 -6.10 -25.50 -32.92
N GLN A 476 -7.14 -25.23 -33.72
CA GLN A 476 -8.25 -26.17 -33.92
C GLN A 476 -7.77 -27.51 -34.50
N SER A 477 -6.88 -27.51 -35.48
CA SER A 477 -6.38 -28.75 -36.09
C SER A 477 -5.60 -29.62 -35.10
N ARG A 478 -4.86 -29.00 -34.16
CA ARG A 478 -4.13 -29.71 -33.10
C ARG A 478 -5.05 -30.55 -32.20
N TYR A 479 -6.30 -30.15 -32.01
CA TYR A 479 -7.25 -30.78 -31.10
C TYR A 479 -8.48 -31.39 -31.79
N ARG A 480 -8.45 -31.56 -33.12
CA ARG A 480 -9.40 -32.42 -33.84
C ARG A 480 -8.96 -33.87 -33.63
N GLN A 481 -9.33 -34.44 -32.50
CA GLN A 481 -9.39 -35.90 -32.28
C GLN A 481 -10.84 -36.33 -32.26
#